data_AF-A0A945MAI8-F1
#
_entry.id   AF-A0A945MAI8-F1
#
_cell.length_a   1.000
_cell.length_b   1.000
_cell.length_c   1.000
_cell.angle_alpha   90.00
_cell.angle_beta   90.00
_cell.angle_gamma   90.00
#
_symmetry.space_group_name_H-M   'P 1'
#
loop_
_entity.id
_entity.type
_entity.pdbx_description
1 polymer ?
#
loop_
_entity_poly.entity_id
_entity_poly.type
_entity_poly.pdbx_seq_one_letter_code
_entity_poly.pdbx_strand_id
1 'polypeptide(L)'
;DKAVDGQASQADRLSETLARQARDLTEAAGLAADRAESIRAALAKATEDAIQKTGAAAEGIDTRIRGAADSARERAAVIRDELGSAAAAAVRRTEEIVGVLGDGAGNLTEAADKALDRAAELAESLRERRGEIAEAGEDAAARMAAARAEFGRQTLELAEATNRTVAHTRHIGEVLEREAKVLGDASGQAAERVDAVGESLRQRADELTEAAARAAGQIALAVERMGQHAGEAGAATRSTLEHDAALREALRGHVEALAEAAARAVADIGTVGQELQGQSRTVGETTQTSSDRLDAMVRNLSRHGAQLGQTVERATAQARAATDVFRDQSEALLRASDVAGRRAKELRENEGKARRHGFLMAANEILQDLGSLGVDMARVLEHPVPERAMRAYVQGDHGAVLRDFLGAADARADGLIRKKYEQDRIFRGYVDRYLARFDELIGAADEIDTENMFSAVFLTSDTGKLYLMLGRALGRLS
;
A
#
# COMPACT_ATOMS: atom_id res chain seq x y z
N ASP A 1 -83.23 -114.38 -119.75
CA ASP A 1 -82.97 -113.04 -120.29
C ASP A 1 -83.49 -111.90 -119.39
N LYS A 2 -83.04 -111.81 -118.12
CA LYS A 2 -83.39 -110.72 -117.17
C LYS A 2 -82.32 -110.44 -116.11
N ALA A 3 -81.10 -110.99 -116.25
CA ALA A 3 -80.02 -110.89 -115.25
C ALA A 3 -78.85 -109.98 -115.66
N VAL A 4 -78.84 -109.47 -116.91
CA VAL A 4 -77.73 -108.66 -117.46
C VAL A 4 -78.03 -107.14 -117.42
N ASP A 5 -79.30 -106.73 -117.31
CA ASP A 5 -79.72 -105.32 -117.32
C ASP A 5 -79.62 -104.62 -115.94
N GLY A 6 -79.54 -105.41 -114.86
CA GLY A 6 -79.40 -104.91 -113.49
C GLY A 6 -77.96 -104.55 -113.07
N GLN A 7 -76.95 -105.09 -113.75
CA GLN A 7 -75.53 -104.82 -113.41
C GLN A 7 -74.97 -103.58 -114.14
N ALA A 8 -75.48 -103.24 -115.33
CA ALA A 8 -75.10 -102.01 -116.03
C ALA A 8 -75.64 -100.74 -115.34
N SER A 9 -76.88 -100.80 -114.83
CA SER A 9 -77.53 -99.69 -114.13
C SER A 9 -77.00 -99.45 -112.70
N GLN A 10 -76.32 -100.44 -112.10
CA GLN A 10 -75.67 -100.30 -110.80
C GLN A 10 -74.25 -99.72 -110.91
N ALA A 11 -73.53 -100.01 -112.00
CA ALA A 11 -72.22 -99.44 -112.31
C ALA A 11 -72.29 -97.94 -112.65
N ASP A 12 -73.30 -97.50 -113.41
CA ASP A 12 -73.50 -96.09 -113.73
C ASP A 12 -73.84 -95.26 -112.50
N ARG A 13 -74.68 -95.77 -111.59
CA ARG A 13 -74.98 -95.08 -110.32
C ARG A 13 -73.76 -94.96 -109.41
N LEU A 14 -72.92 -96.00 -109.35
CA LEU A 14 -71.67 -95.96 -108.57
C LEU A 14 -70.67 -94.99 -109.17
N SER A 15 -70.53 -94.96 -110.49
CA SER A 15 -69.70 -93.99 -111.22
C SER A 15 -70.18 -92.55 -111.01
N GLU A 16 -71.49 -92.32 -111.09
CA GLU A 16 -72.06 -90.99 -110.86
C GLU A 16 -71.92 -90.53 -109.40
N THR A 17 -72.06 -91.44 -108.44
CA THR A 17 -71.87 -91.14 -107.01
C THR A 17 -70.41 -90.86 -106.68
N LEU A 18 -69.47 -91.63 -107.24
CA LEU A 18 -68.03 -91.40 -107.10
C LEU A 18 -67.60 -90.10 -107.79
N ALA A 19 -68.16 -89.78 -108.96
CA ALA A 19 -67.90 -88.52 -109.65
C ALA A 19 -68.45 -87.30 -108.87
N ARG A 20 -69.56 -87.47 -108.16
CA ARG A 20 -70.15 -86.43 -107.29
C ARG A 20 -69.30 -86.27 -106.01
N GLN A 21 -68.94 -87.37 -105.33
CA GLN A 21 -68.03 -87.33 -104.18
C GLN A 21 -66.64 -86.79 -104.50
N ALA A 22 -66.08 -87.10 -105.68
CA ALA A 22 -64.81 -86.54 -106.13
C ALA A 22 -64.91 -85.02 -106.37
N ARG A 23 -66.05 -84.54 -106.89
CA ARG A 23 -66.32 -83.11 -107.04
C ARG A 23 -66.43 -82.42 -105.67
N ASP A 24 -67.22 -82.96 -104.77
CA ASP A 24 -67.42 -82.41 -103.42
C ASP A 24 -66.11 -82.40 -102.62
N LEU A 25 -65.26 -83.44 -102.77
CA LEU A 25 -63.92 -83.47 -102.17
C LEU A 25 -62.97 -82.43 -102.78
N THR A 26 -63.05 -82.21 -104.09
CA THR A 26 -62.24 -81.19 -104.77
C THR A 26 -62.67 -79.78 -104.35
N GLU A 27 -63.98 -79.56 -104.18
CA GLU A 27 -64.55 -78.30 -103.73
C GLU A 27 -64.23 -78.03 -102.24
N ALA A 28 -64.32 -79.06 -101.39
CA ALA A 28 -63.90 -78.99 -99.98
C ALA A 28 -62.38 -78.77 -99.85
N ALA A 29 -61.57 -79.39 -100.70
CA ALA A 29 -60.13 -79.16 -100.75
C ALA A 29 -59.79 -77.73 -101.21
N GLY A 30 -60.54 -77.18 -102.17
CA GLY A 30 -60.43 -75.78 -102.60
C GLY A 30 -60.77 -74.80 -101.47
N LEU A 31 -61.90 -75.02 -100.79
CA LEU A 31 -62.29 -74.20 -99.63
C LEU A 31 -61.31 -74.29 -98.46
N ALA A 32 -60.72 -75.47 -98.23
CA ALA A 32 -59.68 -75.66 -97.23
C ALA A 32 -58.38 -74.94 -97.60
N ALA A 33 -57.99 -74.97 -98.88
CA ALA A 33 -56.84 -74.23 -99.39
C ALA A 33 -57.05 -72.71 -99.26
N ASP A 34 -58.22 -72.20 -99.65
CA ASP A 34 -58.57 -70.77 -99.52
C ASP A 34 -58.58 -70.32 -98.05
N ARG A 35 -59.10 -71.15 -97.14
CA ARG A 35 -59.03 -70.88 -95.69
C ARG A 35 -57.59 -70.91 -95.17
N ALA A 36 -56.76 -71.85 -95.62
CA ALA A 36 -55.36 -71.92 -95.23
C ALA A 36 -54.58 -70.69 -95.74
N GLU A 37 -54.84 -70.24 -96.98
CA GLU A 37 -54.28 -69.03 -97.58
C GLU A 37 -54.71 -67.78 -96.79
N SER A 38 -56.00 -67.68 -96.44
CA SER A 38 -56.55 -66.58 -95.64
C SER A 38 -55.95 -66.53 -94.23
N ILE A 39 -55.83 -67.68 -93.55
CA ILE A 39 -55.19 -67.77 -92.24
C ILE A 39 -53.72 -67.40 -92.35
N ARG A 40 -53.00 -67.87 -93.38
CA ARG A 40 -51.59 -67.55 -93.60
C ARG A 40 -51.39 -66.04 -93.84
N ALA A 41 -52.24 -65.42 -94.64
CA ALA A 41 -52.22 -63.98 -94.88
C ALA A 41 -52.54 -63.18 -93.59
N ALA A 42 -53.53 -63.61 -92.82
CA ALA A 42 -53.87 -63.00 -91.54
C ALA A 42 -52.73 -63.14 -90.51
N LEU A 43 -52.07 -64.31 -90.47
CA LEU A 43 -50.94 -64.56 -89.58
C LEU A 43 -49.72 -63.71 -89.99
N ALA A 44 -49.42 -63.62 -91.29
CA ALA A 44 -48.35 -62.78 -91.82
C ALA A 44 -48.57 -61.31 -91.47
N LYS A 45 -49.80 -60.80 -91.65
CA LYS A 45 -50.17 -59.43 -91.25
C LYS A 45 -50.05 -59.22 -89.75
N ALA A 46 -50.50 -60.17 -88.94
CA ALA A 46 -50.38 -60.09 -87.48
C ALA A 46 -48.92 -60.11 -87.01
N THR A 47 -48.04 -60.88 -87.66
CA THR A 47 -46.60 -60.88 -87.38
C THR A 47 -45.93 -59.57 -87.81
N GLU A 48 -46.30 -59.01 -88.96
CA GLU A 48 -45.82 -57.71 -89.43
C GLU A 48 -46.21 -56.59 -88.44
N ASP A 49 -47.48 -56.54 -88.04
CA ASP A 49 -47.99 -55.55 -87.08
C ASP A 49 -47.31 -55.71 -85.70
N ALA A 50 -47.02 -56.94 -85.28
CA ALA A 50 -46.30 -57.21 -84.02
C ALA A 50 -44.84 -56.76 -84.10
N ILE A 51 -44.14 -57.01 -85.21
CA ILE A 51 -42.76 -56.55 -85.44
C ILE A 51 -42.71 -55.03 -85.46
N GLN A 52 -43.64 -54.36 -86.12
CA GLN A 52 -43.69 -52.89 -86.15
C GLN A 52 -43.98 -52.30 -84.76
N LYS A 53 -44.95 -52.84 -84.02
CA LYS A 53 -45.26 -52.37 -82.65
C LYS A 53 -44.11 -52.60 -81.68
N THR A 54 -43.43 -53.75 -81.77
CA THR A 54 -42.26 -54.05 -80.92
C THR A 54 -41.05 -53.21 -81.30
N GLY A 55 -40.83 -52.94 -82.59
CA GLY A 55 -39.79 -52.02 -83.07
C GLY A 55 -40.00 -50.59 -82.58
N ALA A 56 -41.21 -50.04 -82.75
CA ALA A 56 -41.56 -48.70 -82.26
C ALA A 56 -41.45 -48.59 -80.73
N ALA A 57 -41.82 -49.64 -80.00
CA ALA A 57 -41.65 -49.69 -78.54
C ALA A 57 -40.16 -49.72 -78.14
N ALA A 58 -39.32 -50.48 -78.86
CA ALA A 58 -37.89 -50.53 -78.62
C ALA A 58 -37.20 -49.18 -78.87
N GLU A 59 -37.55 -48.49 -79.97
CA GLU A 59 -37.09 -47.12 -80.25
C GLU A 59 -37.55 -46.11 -79.18
N GLY A 60 -38.80 -46.23 -78.72
CA GLY A 60 -39.33 -45.42 -77.62
C GLY A 60 -38.63 -45.64 -76.28
N ILE A 61 -38.17 -46.87 -76.01
CA ILE A 61 -37.39 -47.19 -74.80
C ILE A 61 -35.97 -46.64 -74.91
N ASP A 62 -35.31 -46.85 -76.05
CA ASP A 62 -33.94 -46.39 -76.27
C ASP A 62 -33.82 -44.86 -76.23
N THR A 63 -34.77 -44.13 -76.84
CA THR A 63 -34.84 -42.66 -76.74
C THR A 63 -35.01 -42.16 -75.32
N ARG A 64 -35.86 -42.81 -74.50
CA ARG A 64 -36.03 -42.49 -73.07
C ARG A 64 -34.79 -42.81 -72.26
N ILE A 65 -34.11 -43.93 -72.52
CA ILE A 65 -32.86 -44.31 -71.85
C ILE A 65 -31.77 -43.27 -72.15
N ARG A 66 -31.61 -42.85 -73.41
CA ARG A 66 -30.66 -41.80 -73.79
C ARG A 66 -30.99 -40.47 -73.11
N GLY A 67 -32.25 -40.02 -73.17
CA GLY A 67 -32.66 -38.78 -72.51
C GLY A 67 -32.47 -38.80 -70.99
N ALA A 68 -32.71 -39.94 -70.35
CA ALA A 68 -32.45 -40.13 -68.92
C ALA A 68 -30.94 -40.14 -68.60
N ALA A 69 -30.12 -40.78 -69.45
CA ALA A 69 -28.67 -40.79 -69.29
C ALA A 69 -28.06 -39.39 -69.45
N ASP A 70 -28.52 -38.61 -70.43
CA ASP A 70 -28.05 -37.24 -70.64
C ASP A 70 -28.49 -36.31 -69.50
N SER A 71 -29.74 -36.43 -69.05
CA SER A 71 -30.23 -35.71 -67.87
C SER A 71 -29.45 -36.06 -66.59
N ALA A 72 -29.04 -37.33 -66.44
CA ALA A 72 -28.23 -37.77 -65.30
C ALA A 72 -26.80 -37.23 -65.37
N ARG A 73 -26.20 -37.17 -66.57
CA ARG A 73 -24.88 -36.57 -66.80
C ARG A 73 -24.87 -35.07 -66.50
N GLU A 74 -25.90 -34.35 -66.95
CA GLU A 74 -26.03 -32.92 -66.71
C GLU A 74 -26.17 -32.61 -65.21
N ARG A 75 -27.04 -33.35 -64.49
CA ARG A 75 -27.16 -33.22 -63.02
C ARG A 75 -25.85 -33.56 -62.31
N ALA A 76 -25.14 -34.60 -62.75
CA ALA A 76 -23.85 -34.98 -62.16
C ALA A 76 -22.76 -33.93 -62.42
N ALA A 77 -22.83 -33.19 -63.54
CA ALA A 77 -21.92 -32.08 -63.82
C ALA A 77 -22.21 -30.88 -62.89
N VAL A 78 -23.48 -30.51 -62.74
CA VAL A 78 -23.90 -29.42 -61.82
C VAL A 78 -23.51 -29.72 -60.38
N ILE A 79 -23.80 -30.93 -59.88
CA ILE A 79 -23.44 -31.35 -58.51
C ILE A 79 -21.92 -31.30 -58.30
N ARG A 80 -21.12 -31.66 -59.31
CA ARG A 80 -19.65 -31.61 -59.23
C ARG A 80 -19.13 -30.18 -59.12
N ASP A 81 -19.69 -29.25 -59.89
CA ASP A 81 -19.29 -27.83 -59.83
C ASP A 81 -19.74 -27.17 -58.52
N GLU A 82 -20.95 -27.48 -58.04
CA GLU A 82 -21.44 -27.02 -56.73
C GLU A 82 -20.56 -27.55 -55.59
N LEU A 83 -20.21 -28.84 -55.59
CA LEU A 83 -19.27 -29.42 -54.62
C LEU A 83 -17.87 -28.81 -54.73
N GLY A 84 -17.37 -28.56 -55.94
CA GLY A 84 -16.08 -27.95 -56.17
C GLY A 84 -16.00 -26.52 -55.63
N SER A 85 -17.04 -25.72 -55.89
CA SER A 85 -17.14 -24.34 -55.40
C SER A 85 -17.33 -24.27 -53.88
N ALA A 86 -18.13 -25.16 -53.29
CA ALA A 86 -18.31 -25.28 -51.86
C ALA A 86 -17.01 -25.71 -51.15
N ALA A 87 -16.28 -26.67 -51.70
CA ALA A 87 -14.98 -27.09 -51.18
C ALA A 87 -13.95 -25.95 -51.25
N ALA A 88 -13.89 -25.22 -52.36
CA ALA A 88 -13.00 -24.06 -52.49
C ALA A 88 -13.35 -22.93 -51.50
N ALA A 89 -14.64 -22.68 -51.26
CA ALA A 89 -15.09 -21.72 -50.26
C ALA A 89 -14.74 -22.15 -48.83
N ALA A 90 -14.89 -23.44 -48.51
CA ALA A 90 -14.52 -23.99 -47.21
C ALA A 90 -13.01 -23.90 -46.94
N VAL A 91 -12.17 -24.16 -47.95
CA VAL A 91 -10.71 -24.00 -47.86
C VAL A 91 -10.35 -22.55 -47.58
N ARG A 92 -10.86 -21.60 -48.37
CA ARG A 92 -10.60 -20.16 -48.14
C ARG A 92 -11.03 -19.70 -46.75
N ARG A 93 -12.20 -20.16 -46.28
CA ARG A 93 -12.68 -19.81 -44.93
C ARG A 93 -11.80 -20.37 -43.84
N THR A 94 -11.26 -21.58 -44.05
CA THR A 94 -10.32 -22.20 -43.11
C THR A 94 -8.99 -21.45 -43.09
N GLU A 95 -8.47 -21.03 -44.24
CA GLU A 95 -7.26 -20.20 -44.35
C GLU A 95 -7.44 -18.84 -43.67
N GLU A 96 -8.59 -18.17 -43.85
CA GLU A 96 -8.93 -16.93 -43.13
C GLU A 96 -8.96 -17.13 -41.61
N ILE A 97 -9.61 -18.20 -41.12
CA ILE A 97 -9.70 -18.51 -39.69
C ILE A 97 -8.30 -18.80 -39.12
N VAL A 98 -7.48 -19.56 -39.82
CA VAL A 98 -6.10 -19.86 -39.40
C VAL A 98 -5.26 -18.59 -39.37
N GLY A 99 -5.42 -17.68 -40.33
CA GLY A 99 -4.77 -16.37 -40.33
C GLY A 99 -5.17 -15.52 -39.12
N VAL A 100 -6.47 -15.36 -38.87
CA VAL A 100 -6.98 -14.57 -37.74
C VAL A 100 -6.56 -15.17 -36.38
N LEU A 101 -6.58 -16.50 -36.25
CA LEU A 101 -6.12 -17.18 -35.04
C LEU A 101 -4.61 -17.05 -34.84
N GLY A 102 -3.82 -17.11 -35.92
CA GLY A 102 -2.38 -16.89 -35.90
C GLY A 102 -2.02 -15.48 -35.46
N ASP A 103 -2.66 -14.47 -36.06
CA ASP A 103 -2.48 -13.06 -35.69
C ASP A 103 -2.94 -12.80 -34.24
N GLY A 104 -4.07 -13.40 -33.84
CA GLY A 104 -4.58 -13.31 -32.46
C GLY A 104 -3.62 -13.92 -31.44
N ALA A 105 -3.08 -15.11 -31.71
CA ALA A 105 -2.10 -15.77 -30.84
C ALA A 105 -0.78 -14.99 -30.77
N GLY A 106 -0.32 -14.42 -31.89
CA GLY A 106 0.86 -13.55 -31.93
C GLY A 106 0.69 -12.30 -31.09
N ASN A 107 -0.44 -11.59 -31.26
CA ASN A 107 -0.75 -10.38 -30.49
C ASN A 107 -0.91 -10.67 -28.99
N LEU A 108 -1.51 -11.81 -28.62
CA LEU A 108 -1.63 -12.24 -27.22
C LEU A 108 -0.28 -12.56 -26.60
N THR A 109 0.61 -13.23 -27.34
CA THR A 109 1.97 -13.55 -26.87
C THR A 109 2.77 -12.27 -26.67
N GLU A 110 2.73 -11.34 -27.63
CA GLU A 110 3.42 -10.05 -27.50
C GLU A 110 2.85 -9.21 -26.34
N ALA A 111 1.54 -9.23 -26.13
CA ALA A 111 0.90 -8.56 -25.00
C ALA A 111 1.30 -9.19 -23.65
N ALA A 112 1.40 -10.53 -23.59
CA ALA A 112 1.84 -11.25 -22.41
C ALA A 112 3.31 -10.96 -22.09
N ASP A 113 4.20 -10.97 -23.08
CA ASP A 113 5.61 -10.63 -22.91
C ASP A 113 5.78 -9.19 -22.40
N LYS A 114 5.07 -8.22 -23.01
CA LYS A 114 5.07 -6.83 -22.52
C LYS A 114 4.52 -6.68 -21.11
N ALA A 115 3.54 -7.50 -20.72
CA ALA A 115 3.00 -7.49 -19.36
C ALA A 115 4.00 -8.07 -18.36
N LEU A 116 4.72 -9.13 -18.73
CA LEU A 116 5.79 -9.71 -17.93
C LEU A 116 6.96 -8.75 -17.75
N ASP A 117 7.39 -8.07 -18.82
CA ASP A 117 8.44 -7.04 -18.76
C ASP A 117 8.06 -5.90 -17.83
N ARG A 118 6.84 -5.34 -17.98
CA ARG A 118 6.33 -4.30 -17.08
C ARG A 118 6.22 -4.78 -15.64
N ALA A 119 5.81 -6.02 -15.40
CA ALA A 119 5.74 -6.58 -14.06
C ALA A 119 7.14 -6.73 -13.44
N ALA A 120 8.14 -7.11 -14.23
CA ALA A 120 9.53 -7.19 -13.80
C ALA A 120 10.09 -5.79 -13.45
N GLU A 121 9.86 -4.79 -14.31
CA GLU A 121 10.24 -3.39 -14.05
C GLU A 121 9.58 -2.86 -12.76
N LEU A 122 8.29 -3.13 -12.58
CA LEU A 122 7.57 -2.69 -11.37
C LEU A 122 8.10 -3.37 -10.12
N ALA A 123 8.40 -4.68 -10.21
CA ALA A 123 8.97 -5.44 -9.09
C ALA A 123 10.35 -4.89 -8.69
N GLU A 124 11.16 -4.49 -9.66
CA GLU A 124 12.48 -3.90 -9.40
C GLU A 124 12.37 -2.51 -8.78
N SER A 125 11.51 -1.63 -9.33
CA SER A 125 11.23 -0.33 -8.73
C SER A 125 10.70 -0.45 -7.29
N LEU A 126 9.86 -1.45 -7.01
CA LEU A 126 9.38 -1.74 -5.65
C LEU A 126 10.46 -2.32 -4.73
N ARG A 127 11.49 -3.00 -5.26
CA ARG A 127 12.66 -3.42 -4.47
C ARG A 127 13.54 -2.23 -4.14
N GLU A 128 13.90 -1.41 -5.12
CA GLU A 128 14.68 -0.18 -4.91
C GLU A 128 13.99 0.72 -3.89
N ARG A 129 12.71 1.00 -4.08
CA ARG A 129 11.96 1.88 -3.18
C ARG A 129 11.79 1.32 -1.77
N ARG A 130 11.73 0.00 -1.61
CA ARG A 130 11.80 -0.62 -0.28
C ARG A 130 13.19 -0.47 0.35
N GLY A 131 14.25 -0.58 -0.44
CA GLY A 131 15.62 -0.32 0.01
C GLY A 131 15.80 1.12 0.49
N GLU A 132 15.39 2.10 -0.32
CA GLU A 132 15.42 3.52 0.05
C GLU A 132 14.63 3.83 1.32
N ILE A 133 13.45 3.22 1.49
CA ILE A 133 12.63 3.39 2.71
C ILE A 133 13.31 2.75 3.92
N ALA A 134 13.94 1.58 3.76
CA ALA A 134 14.66 0.91 4.84
C ALA A 134 15.87 1.74 5.29
N GLU A 135 16.67 2.24 4.33
CA GLU A 135 17.81 3.10 4.60
C GLU A 135 17.40 4.42 5.24
N ALA A 136 16.36 5.08 4.71
CA ALA A 136 15.80 6.29 5.32
C ALA A 136 15.25 6.04 6.75
N GLY A 137 14.69 4.85 6.99
CA GLY A 137 14.23 4.42 8.30
C GLY A 137 15.38 4.20 9.29
N GLU A 138 16.46 3.56 8.86
CA GLU A 138 17.68 3.38 9.66
C GLU A 138 18.36 4.72 9.97
N ASP A 139 18.49 5.61 8.98
CA ASP A 139 19.10 6.94 9.16
C ASP A 139 18.23 7.82 10.08
N ALA A 140 16.90 7.77 9.94
CA ALA A 140 15.99 8.45 10.87
C ALA A 140 16.11 7.90 12.30
N ALA A 141 16.18 6.59 12.47
CA ALA A 141 16.38 5.97 13.78
C ALA A 141 17.72 6.36 14.40
N ALA A 142 18.80 6.37 13.61
CA ALA A 142 20.13 6.80 14.04
C ALA A 142 20.15 8.27 14.46
N ARG A 143 19.54 9.17 13.67
CA ARG A 143 19.40 10.60 14.00
C ARG A 143 18.58 10.81 15.27
N MET A 144 17.50 10.05 15.47
CA MET A 144 16.71 10.12 16.70
C MET A 144 17.48 9.63 17.92
N ALA A 145 18.24 8.55 17.79
CA ALA A 145 19.09 8.04 18.87
C ALA A 145 20.19 9.05 19.23
N ALA A 146 20.84 9.66 18.24
CA ALA A 146 21.83 10.72 18.43
C ALA A 146 21.22 11.96 19.09
N ALA A 147 20.05 12.43 18.62
CA ALA A 147 19.35 13.55 19.23
C ALA A 147 18.97 13.25 20.69
N ARG A 148 18.48 12.04 20.99
CA ARG A 148 18.14 11.63 22.36
C ARG A 148 19.37 11.60 23.27
N ALA A 149 20.51 11.11 22.78
CA ALA A 149 21.76 11.13 23.52
C ALA A 149 22.25 12.56 23.79
N GLU A 150 22.19 13.44 22.78
CA GLU A 150 22.58 14.84 22.90
C GLU A 150 21.66 15.62 23.84
N PHE A 151 20.34 15.44 23.76
CA PHE A 151 19.39 16.01 24.72
C PHE A 151 19.64 15.50 26.15
N GLY A 152 19.96 14.21 26.32
CA GLY A 152 20.35 13.66 27.60
C GLY A 152 21.59 14.33 28.18
N ARG A 153 22.64 14.51 27.34
CA ARG A 153 23.87 15.20 27.70
C ARG A 153 23.63 16.66 28.09
N GLN A 154 22.89 17.41 27.26
CA GLN A 154 22.56 18.82 27.51
C GLN A 154 21.75 19.00 28.81
N THR A 155 20.84 18.08 29.10
CA THR A 155 20.04 18.13 30.33
C THR A 155 20.92 17.91 31.57
N LEU A 156 21.86 16.96 31.51
CA LEU A 156 22.82 16.71 32.59
C LEU A 156 23.78 17.90 32.78
N GLU A 157 24.32 18.45 31.69
CA GLU A 157 25.20 19.63 31.74
C GLU A 157 24.48 20.85 32.32
N LEU A 158 23.22 21.08 31.92
CA LEU A 158 22.41 22.17 32.47
C LEU A 158 22.09 21.96 33.96
N ALA A 159 21.75 20.74 34.36
CA ALA A 159 21.52 20.41 35.78
C ALA A 159 22.79 20.64 36.62
N GLU A 160 23.96 20.23 36.11
CA GLU A 160 25.23 20.43 36.80
C GLU A 160 25.64 21.92 36.86
N ALA A 161 25.48 22.65 35.75
CA ALA A 161 25.73 24.08 35.70
C ALA A 161 24.80 24.88 36.64
N THR A 162 23.54 24.45 36.74
CA THR A 162 22.56 25.05 37.67
C THR A 162 22.96 24.78 39.12
N ASN A 163 23.33 23.54 39.45
CA ASN A 163 23.80 23.19 40.79
C ASN A 163 25.08 23.95 41.17
N ARG A 164 26.05 24.08 40.25
CA ARG A 164 27.25 24.89 40.46
C ARG A 164 26.91 26.36 40.71
N THR A 165 26.02 26.94 39.91
CA THR A 165 25.59 28.33 40.08
C THR A 165 24.91 28.55 41.43
N VAL A 166 23.97 27.68 41.82
CA VAL A 166 23.28 27.77 43.12
C VAL A 166 24.27 27.67 44.28
N ALA A 167 25.23 26.74 44.21
CA ALA A 167 26.27 26.61 45.23
C ALA A 167 27.16 27.87 45.30
N HIS A 168 27.55 28.42 44.15
CA HIS A 168 28.39 29.61 44.09
C HIS A 168 27.65 30.85 44.62
N THR A 169 26.37 31.02 44.29
CA THR A 169 25.53 32.11 44.83
C THR A 169 25.38 32.02 46.35
N ARG A 170 25.17 30.81 46.89
CA ARG A 170 25.13 30.62 48.36
C ARG A 170 26.46 31.00 49.01
N HIS A 171 27.57 30.55 48.44
CA HIS A 171 28.89 30.86 48.96
C HIS A 171 29.18 32.37 48.94
N ILE A 172 28.84 33.06 47.85
CA ILE A 172 28.96 34.53 47.76
C ILE A 172 28.09 35.21 48.83
N GLY A 173 26.85 34.75 49.01
CA GLY A 173 25.96 35.26 50.06
C GLY A 173 26.56 35.14 51.46
N GLU A 174 27.12 33.96 51.80
CA GLU A 174 27.76 33.73 53.09
C GLU A 174 29.02 34.57 53.31
N VAL A 175 29.84 34.77 52.26
CA VAL A 175 31.05 35.61 52.34
C VAL A 175 30.67 37.07 52.55
N LEU A 176 29.69 37.57 51.79
CA LEU A 176 29.22 38.96 51.90
C LEU A 176 28.58 39.26 53.25
N GLU A 177 27.77 38.34 53.80
CA GLU A 177 27.18 38.50 55.13
C GLU A 177 28.27 38.56 56.22
N ARG A 178 29.30 37.71 56.09
CA ARG A 178 30.44 37.69 57.01
C ARG A 178 31.26 38.98 56.91
N GLU A 179 31.57 39.46 55.71
CA GLU A 179 32.29 40.72 55.49
C GLU A 179 31.49 41.93 56.00
N ALA A 180 30.19 42.00 55.71
CA ALA A 180 29.33 43.09 56.18
C ALA A 180 29.30 43.17 57.71
N LYS A 181 29.22 42.02 58.39
CA LYS A 181 29.25 41.96 59.85
C LYS A 181 30.60 42.42 60.41
N VAL A 182 31.71 41.94 59.86
CA VAL A 182 33.06 42.34 60.30
C VAL A 182 33.29 43.84 60.09
N LEU A 183 32.84 44.38 58.95
CA LEU A 183 32.95 45.82 58.67
C LEU A 183 32.09 46.66 59.62
N GLY A 184 30.87 46.21 59.91
CA GLY A 184 29.98 46.85 60.87
C GLY A 184 30.56 46.88 62.29
N ASP A 185 31.06 45.75 62.77
CA ASP A 185 31.70 45.63 64.09
C ASP A 185 32.96 46.50 64.18
N ALA A 186 33.81 46.47 63.15
CA ALA A 186 35.02 47.29 63.09
C ALA A 186 34.71 48.80 63.06
N SER A 187 33.66 49.20 62.35
CA SER A 187 33.21 50.60 62.26
C SER A 187 32.64 51.09 63.59
N GLY A 188 31.85 50.26 64.28
CA GLY A 188 31.36 50.55 65.63
C GLY A 188 32.50 50.76 66.62
N GLN A 189 33.48 49.85 66.64
CA GLN A 189 34.65 49.98 67.52
C GLN A 189 35.52 51.20 67.20
N ALA A 190 35.64 51.57 65.92
CA ALA A 190 36.38 52.76 65.52
C ALA A 190 35.68 54.03 66.02
N ALA A 191 34.34 54.12 65.90
CA ALA A 191 33.56 55.25 66.39
C ALA A 191 33.71 55.42 67.91
N GLU A 192 33.55 54.34 68.69
CA GLU A 192 33.70 54.38 70.15
C GLU A 192 35.10 54.83 70.59
N ARG A 193 36.15 54.37 69.90
CA ARG A 193 37.53 54.79 70.20
C ARG A 193 37.77 56.26 69.88
N VAL A 194 37.21 56.76 68.77
CA VAL A 194 37.35 58.17 68.39
C VAL A 194 36.65 59.06 69.42
N ASP A 195 35.44 58.70 69.86
CA ASP A 195 34.72 59.45 70.89
C ASP A 195 35.48 59.48 72.22
N ALA A 196 35.99 58.32 72.67
CA ALA A 196 36.76 58.22 73.92
C ALA A 196 38.06 59.02 73.89
N VAL A 197 38.80 58.99 72.77
CA VAL A 197 40.01 59.81 72.57
C VAL A 197 39.65 61.29 72.53
N GLY A 198 38.57 61.66 71.85
CA GLY A 198 38.08 63.04 71.78
C GLY A 198 37.74 63.61 73.15
N GLU A 199 37.10 62.82 74.02
CA GLU A 199 36.76 63.23 75.39
C GLU A 199 38.00 63.36 76.29
N SER A 200 38.94 62.40 76.20
CA SER A 200 40.19 62.45 76.97
C SER A 200 41.08 63.64 76.58
N LEU A 201 41.18 63.95 75.30
CA LEU A 201 41.94 65.11 74.82
C LEU A 201 41.30 66.43 75.29
N ARG A 202 39.97 66.52 75.27
CA ARG A 202 39.24 67.70 75.72
C ARG A 202 39.47 67.95 77.22
N GLN A 203 39.37 66.89 78.03
CA GLN A 203 39.68 66.96 79.47
C GLN A 203 41.12 67.43 79.73
N ARG A 204 42.11 66.86 79.02
CA ARG A 204 43.52 67.26 79.17
C ARG A 204 43.78 68.70 78.78
N ALA A 205 43.09 69.21 77.76
CA ALA A 205 43.20 70.61 77.34
C ALA A 205 42.66 71.56 78.43
N ASP A 206 41.54 71.21 79.05
CA ASP A 206 40.95 71.99 80.15
C ASP A 206 41.87 72.00 81.38
N GLU A 207 42.40 70.83 81.77
CA GLU A 207 43.34 70.69 82.90
C GLU A 207 44.63 71.50 82.68
N LEU A 208 45.20 71.47 81.47
CA LEU A 208 46.38 72.26 81.12
C LEU A 208 46.10 73.77 81.16
N THR A 209 44.94 74.19 80.66
CA THR A 209 44.53 75.60 80.67
C THR A 209 44.37 76.10 82.11
N GLU A 210 43.75 75.30 82.98
CA GLU A 210 43.58 75.64 84.39
C GLU A 210 44.91 75.62 85.15
N ALA A 211 45.79 74.65 84.87
CA ALA A 211 47.14 74.60 85.45
C ALA A 211 47.97 75.83 85.05
N ALA A 212 47.92 76.23 83.78
CA ALA A 212 48.60 77.43 83.29
C ALA A 212 48.06 78.70 83.95
N ALA A 213 46.73 78.83 84.07
CA ALA A 213 46.10 79.97 84.75
C ALA A 213 46.50 80.06 86.23
N ARG A 214 46.54 78.92 86.93
CA ARG A 214 47.00 78.86 88.34
C ARG A 214 48.47 79.25 88.47
N ALA A 215 49.34 78.74 87.60
CA ALA A 215 50.76 79.08 87.60
C ALA A 215 50.98 80.59 87.37
N ALA A 216 50.28 81.18 86.40
CA ALA A 216 50.32 82.61 86.14
C ALA A 216 49.86 83.44 87.35
N GLY A 217 48.78 83.03 88.02
CA GLY A 217 48.29 83.68 89.23
C GLY A 217 49.27 83.63 90.41
N GLN A 218 49.94 82.49 90.63
CA GLN A 218 50.96 82.38 91.68
C GLN A 218 52.20 83.23 91.38
N ILE A 219 52.61 83.31 90.12
CA ILE A 219 53.74 84.16 89.72
C ILE A 219 53.39 85.64 89.90
N ALA A 220 52.18 86.07 89.53
CA ALA A 220 51.72 87.44 89.77
C ALA A 220 51.73 87.82 91.26
N LEU A 221 51.22 86.93 92.13
CA LEU A 221 51.25 87.10 93.58
C LEU A 221 52.68 87.15 94.15
N ALA A 222 53.59 86.33 93.63
CA ALA A 222 55.00 86.35 94.03
C ALA A 222 55.66 87.69 93.64
N VAL A 223 55.40 88.16 92.41
CA VAL A 223 55.89 89.47 91.92
C VAL A 223 55.34 90.62 92.76
N GLU A 224 54.06 90.59 93.13
CA GLU A 224 53.43 91.62 93.96
C GLU A 224 54.02 91.65 95.38
N ARG A 225 54.15 90.50 96.06
CA ARG A 225 54.78 90.42 97.39
C ARG A 225 56.23 90.86 97.39
N MET A 226 56.97 90.51 96.35
CA MET A 226 58.34 91.00 96.15
C MET A 226 58.38 92.51 95.92
N GLY A 227 57.42 93.06 95.15
CA GLY A 227 57.27 94.50 94.97
C GLY A 227 56.97 95.24 96.29
N GLN A 228 56.14 94.67 97.16
CA GLN A 228 55.86 95.21 98.49
C GLN A 228 57.11 95.18 99.40
N HIS A 229 57.84 94.05 99.44
CA HIS A 229 59.11 93.98 100.19
C HIS A 229 60.21 94.91 99.63
N ALA A 230 60.23 95.16 98.32
CA ALA A 230 61.12 96.15 97.70
C ALA A 230 60.77 97.59 98.13
N GLY A 231 59.48 97.89 98.30
CA GLY A 231 59.01 99.18 98.85
C GLY A 231 59.41 99.40 100.31
N GLU A 232 59.44 98.34 101.12
CA GLU A 232 59.87 98.39 102.54
C GLU A 232 61.41 98.43 102.71
N ALA A 233 62.18 97.94 101.74
CA ALA A 233 63.65 97.92 101.76
C ALA A 233 64.32 99.19 101.18
N GLY A 234 63.54 100.22 100.85
CA GLY A 234 63.98 101.49 100.23
C GLY A 234 64.79 102.45 101.12
N ALA A 235 65.75 101.93 101.91
CA ALA A 235 66.82 102.72 102.52
C ALA A 235 68.24 102.22 102.17
N ALA A 236 68.43 101.14 101.37
CA ALA A 236 69.77 100.70 100.98
C ALA A 236 69.89 99.98 99.59
N THR A 237 70.40 100.75 98.62
CA THR A 237 71.41 100.38 97.58
C THR A 237 71.03 99.61 96.28
N ARG A 238 71.51 100.17 95.15
CA ARG A 238 71.36 99.81 93.71
C ARG A 238 71.55 98.36 93.25
N SER A 239 72.26 97.50 93.98
CA SER A 239 72.62 96.15 93.51
C SER A 239 71.44 95.16 93.55
N THR A 240 70.45 95.40 94.40
CA THR A 240 69.23 94.58 94.53
C THR A 240 68.23 94.86 93.40
N LEU A 241 68.23 96.07 92.82
CA LEU A 241 67.35 96.44 91.71
C LEU A 241 67.68 95.69 90.41
N GLU A 242 68.97 95.44 90.12
CA GLU A 242 69.39 94.72 88.93
C GLU A 242 69.06 93.21 89.02
N HIS A 243 69.22 92.60 90.21
CA HIS A 243 68.84 91.21 90.45
C HIS A 243 67.30 91.03 90.45
N ASP A 244 66.55 91.98 90.99
CA ASP A 244 65.08 91.96 91.02
C ASP A 244 64.49 92.16 89.61
N ALA A 245 65.08 93.05 88.80
CA ALA A 245 64.72 93.21 87.40
C ALA A 245 65.01 91.94 86.59
N ALA A 246 66.20 91.34 86.76
CA ALA A 246 66.57 90.11 86.06
C ALA A 246 65.68 88.92 86.43
N LEU A 247 65.30 88.78 87.72
CA LEU A 247 64.42 87.71 88.17
C LEU A 247 62.97 87.92 87.71
N ARG A 248 62.45 89.17 87.70
CA ARG A 248 61.13 89.48 87.12
C ARG A 248 61.11 89.22 85.62
N GLU A 249 62.17 89.59 84.90
CA GLU A 249 62.30 89.29 83.47
C GLU A 249 62.32 87.77 83.23
N ALA A 250 63.05 87.01 84.05
CA ALA A 250 63.09 85.55 83.96
C ALA A 250 61.74 84.89 84.28
N LEU A 251 61.04 85.34 85.32
CA LEU A 251 59.70 84.85 85.66
C LEU A 251 58.67 85.21 84.59
N ARG A 252 58.74 86.42 84.03
CA ARG A 252 57.92 86.84 82.90
C ARG A 252 58.18 85.96 81.67
N GLY A 253 59.47 85.70 81.37
CA GLY A 253 59.87 84.78 80.31
C GLY A 253 59.38 83.35 80.53
N HIS A 254 59.35 82.86 81.77
CA HIS A 254 58.79 81.54 82.08
C HIS A 254 57.27 81.48 81.93
N VAL A 255 56.53 82.53 82.32
CA VAL A 255 55.07 82.62 82.08
C VAL A 255 54.78 82.66 80.59
N GLU A 256 55.52 83.47 79.83
CA GLU A 256 55.38 83.57 78.38
C GLU A 256 55.69 82.22 77.70
N ALA A 257 56.78 81.55 78.09
CA ALA A 257 57.13 80.24 77.57
C ALA A 257 56.08 79.16 77.93
N LEU A 258 55.51 79.20 79.13
CA LEU A 258 54.47 78.26 79.56
C LEU A 258 53.15 78.49 78.82
N ALA A 259 52.76 79.76 78.63
CA ALA A 259 51.59 80.14 77.84
C ALA A 259 51.76 79.74 76.37
N GLU A 260 52.96 79.90 75.81
CA GLU A 260 53.26 79.50 74.45
C GLU A 260 53.28 77.97 74.28
N ALA A 261 53.82 77.23 75.26
CA ALA A 261 53.76 75.77 75.28
C ALA A 261 52.32 75.25 75.39
N ALA A 262 51.48 75.88 76.22
CA ALA A 262 50.06 75.53 76.35
C ALA A 262 49.29 75.86 75.06
N ALA A 263 49.57 77.01 74.43
CA ALA A 263 48.96 77.38 73.16
C ALA A 263 49.35 76.41 72.03
N ARG A 264 50.62 76.00 71.97
CA ARG A 264 51.10 74.97 71.02
C ARG A 264 50.43 73.63 71.29
N ALA A 265 50.30 73.21 72.54
CA ALA A 265 49.61 71.95 72.88
C ALA A 265 48.13 71.96 72.46
N VAL A 266 47.41 73.08 72.67
CA VAL A 266 46.02 73.23 72.21
C VAL A 266 45.93 73.21 70.68
N ALA A 267 46.88 73.86 69.99
CA ALA A 267 46.95 73.84 68.53
C ALA A 267 47.23 72.43 67.97
N ASP A 268 48.18 71.70 68.55
CA ASP A 268 48.51 70.33 68.17
C ASP A 268 47.31 69.39 68.39
N ILE A 269 46.60 69.53 69.52
CA ILE A 269 45.35 68.79 69.79
C ILE A 269 44.27 69.12 68.76
N GLY A 270 44.12 70.40 68.38
CA GLY A 270 43.19 70.81 67.33
C GLY A 270 43.52 70.18 65.98
N THR A 271 44.81 70.06 65.66
CA THR A 271 45.30 69.48 64.41
C THR A 271 45.01 67.97 64.36
N VAL A 272 45.32 67.24 65.45
CA VAL A 272 45.00 65.81 65.57
C VAL A 272 43.48 65.56 65.52
N GLY A 273 42.69 66.43 66.15
CA GLY A 273 41.22 66.35 66.09
C GLY A 273 40.66 66.51 64.68
N GLN A 274 41.22 67.43 63.88
CA GLN A 274 40.85 67.61 62.48
C GLN A 274 41.23 66.40 61.62
N GLU A 275 42.41 65.82 61.86
CA GLU A 275 42.90 64.68 61.10
C GLU A 275 42.09 63.40 61.38
N LEU A 276 41.71 63.17 62.65
CA LEU A 276 40.78 62.10 63.03
C LEU A 276 39.38 62.29 62.44
N GLN A 277 38.89 63.53 62.41
CA GLN A 277 37.59 63.84 61.79
C GLN A 277 37.63 63.65 60.26
N GLY A 278 38.77 63.96 59.63
CA GLY A 278 39.05 63.66 58.22
C GLY A 278 39.03 62.16 57.94
N GLN A 279 39.76 61.37 58.74
CA GLN A 279 39.76 59.91 58.63
C GLN A 279 38.37 59.30 58.83
N SER A 280 37.59 59.78 59.80
CA SER A 280 36.21 59.32 60.04
C SER A 280 35.30 59.58 58.84
N ARG A 281 35.40 60.76 58.20
CA ARG A 281 34.67 61.04 56.95
C ARG A 281 35.06 60.09 55.83
N THR A 282 36.36 59.86 55.63
CA THR A 282 36.83 58.95 54.58
C THR A 282 36.33 57.52 54.82
N VAL A 283 36.36 57.04 56.07
CA VAL A 283 35.80 55.72 56.43
C VAL A 283 34.30 55.67 56.15
N GLY A 284 33.55 56.72 56.49
CA GLY A 284 32.11 56.82 56.19
C GLY A 284 31.81 56.78 54.69
N GLU A 285 32.53 57.55 53.87
CA GLU A 285 32.36 57.58 52.41
C GLU A 285 32.71 56.23 51.76
N THR A 286 33.79 55.59 52.22
CA THR A 286 34.22 54.28 51.70
C THR A 286 33.20 53.19 52.06
N THR A 287 32.63 53.26 53.25
CA THR A 287 31.59 52.34 53.73
C THR A 287 30.29 52.54 52.94
N GLN A 288 29.86 53.79 52.72
CA GLN A 288 28.67 54.09 51.92
C GLN A 288 28.83 53.59 50.47
N THR A 289 29.99 53.85 49.86
CA THR A 289 30.29 53.38 48.49
C THR A 289 30.26 51.85 48.41
N SER A 290 30.72 51.17 49.45
CA SER A 290 30.70 49.70 49.52
C SER A 290 29.28 49.17 49.67
N SER A 291 28.45 49.78 50.51
CA SER A 291 27.02 49.46 50.62
C SER A 291 26.27 49.65 49.30
N ASP A 292 26.49 50.77 48.60
CA ASP A 292 25.82 51.04 47.32
C ASP A 292 26.20 49.99 46.25
N ARG A 293 27.47 49.54 46.26
CA ARG A 293 27.95 48.46 45.40
C ARG A 293 27.30 47.11 45.74
N LEU A 294 27.15 46.79 47.02
CA LEU A 294 26.47 45.57 47.46
C LEU A 294 25.00 45.56 47.04
N ASP A 295 24.29 46.68 47.22
CA ASP A 295 22.90 46.83 46.76
C ASP A 295 22.76 46.70 45.24
N ALA A 296 23.72 47.24 44.48
CA ALA A 296 23.75 47.06 43.03
C ALA A 296 23.96 45.58 42.65
N MET A 297 24.79 44.85 43.40
CA MET A 297 25.07 43.44 43.16
C MET A 297 23.85 42.56 43.47
N VAL A 298 23.19 42.79 44.61
CA VAL A 298 21.93 42.10 44.98
C VAL A 298 20.85 42.32 43.93
N ARG A 299 20.67 43.57 43.45
CA ARG A 299 19.71 43.87 42.38
C ARG A 299 20.02 43.15 41.07
N ASN A 300 21.31 43.03 40.70
CA ASN A 300 21.72 42.30 39.50
C ASN A 300 21.46 40.79 39.62
N LEU A 301 21.75 40.21 40.78
CA LEU A 301 21.49 38.80 41.08
C LEU A 301 19.99 38.47 41.01
N SER A 302 19.14 39.29 41.62
CA SER A 302 17.68 39.14 41.54
C SER A 302 17.17 39.22 40.09
N ARG A 303 17.73 40.13 39.28
CA ARG A 303 17.37 40.26 37.87
C ARG A 303 17.77 39.03 37.06
N HIS A 304 18.96 38.50 37.28
CA HIS A 304 19.42 37.25 36.65
C HIS A 304 18.56 36.04 37.07
N GLY A 305 18.18 35.94 38.34
CA GLY A 305 17.29 34.89 38.83
C GLY A 305 15.92 34.91 38.15
N ALA A 306 15.32 36.10 38.01
CA ALA A 306 14.04 36.26 37.31
C ALA A 306 14.15 35.88 35.81
N GLN A 307 15.24 36.28 35.15
CA GLN A 307 15.48 35.96 33.75
C GLN A 307 15.69 34.45 33.52
N LEU A 308 16.39 33.78 34.45
CA LEU A 308 16.55 32.32 34.43
C LEU A 308 15.20 31.60 34.61
N GLY A 309 14.40 32.05 35.57
CA GLY A 309 13.05 31.49 35.81
C GLY A 309 12.16 31.59 34.57
N GLN A 310 12.18 32.74 33.88
CA GLN A 310 11.39 32.93 32.66
C GLN A 310 11.86 32.04 31.50
N THR A 311 13.16 31.77 31.40
CA THR A 311 13.71 30.83 30.40
C THR A 311 13.28 29.40 30.70
N VAL A 312 13.29 28.99 31.97
CA VAL A 312 12.83 27.65 32.40
C VAL A 312 11.34 27.46 32.13
N GLU A 313 10.51 28.48 32.40
CA GLU A 313 9.07 28.43 32.08
C GLU A 313 8.84 28.29 30.56
N ARG A 314 9.56 29.06 29.74
CA ARG A 314 9.48 28.94 28.27
C ARG A 314 9.90 27.57 27.76
N ALA A 315 11.02 27.03 28.27
CA ALA A 315 11.48 25.70 27.90
C ALA A 315 10.45 24.61 28.28
N THR A 316 9.84 24.73 29.46
CA THR A 316 8.79 23.81 29.93
C THR A 316 7.53 23.91 29.07
N ALA A 317 7.11 25.13 28.70
CA ALA A 317 5.97 25.35 27.82
C ALA A 317 6.21 24.77 26.41
N GLN A 318 7.40 24.96 25.83
CA GLN A 318 7.78 24.35 24.56
C GLN A 318 7.80 22.82 24.61
N ALA A 319 8.32 22.24 25.70
CA ALA A 319 8.33 20.79 25.88
C ALA A 319 6.90 20.21 25.95
N ARG A 320 5.97 20.89 26.63
CA ARG A 320 4.55 20.50 26.67
C ARG A 320 3.90 20.59 25.29
N ALA A 321 4.10 21.71 24.58
CA ALA A 321 3.56 21.89 23.23
C ALA A 321 4.07 20.80 22.25
N ALA A 322 5.35 20.45 22.32
CA ALA A 322 5.93 19.38 21.52
C ALA A 322 5.29 18.01 21.85
N THR A 323 5.03 17.75 23.14
CA THR A 323 4.39 16.51 23.59
C THR A 323 2.94 16.41 23.08
N ASP A 324 2.21 17.52 23.07
CA ASP A 324 0.83 17.55 22.56
C ASP A 324 0.78 17.32 21.05
N VAL A 325 1.66 17.98 20.28
CA VAL A 325 1.79 17.74 18.83
C VAL A 325 2.13 16.29 18.53
N PHE A 326 3.04 15.67 19.29
CA PHE A 326 3.39 14.27 19.13
C PHE A 326 2.22 13.33 19.41
N ARG A 327 1.40 13.64 20.43
CA ARG A 327 0.18 12.89 20.76
C ARG A 327 -0.82 12.95 19.60
N ASP A 328 -1.08 14.15 19.09
CA ASP A 328 -2.01 14.37 17.96
C ASP A 328 -1.56 13.64 16.70
N GLN A 329 -0.26 13.67 16.39
CA GLN A 329 0.32 12.94 15.26
C GLN A 329 0.19 11.41 15.43
N SER A 330 0.44 10.90 16.64
CA SER A 330 0.30 9.46 16.94
C SER A 330 -1.14 8.98 16.78
N GLU A 331 -2.11 9.76 17.25
CA GLU A 331 -3.53 9.45 17.03
C GLU A 331 -3.92 9.50 15.54
N ALA A 332 -3.41 10.48 14.81
CA ALA A 332 -3.66 10.60 13.37
C ALA A 332 -3.11 9.37 12.62
N LEU A 333 -1.91 8.89 13.00
CA LEU A 333 -1.32 7.68 12.44
C LEU A 333 -2.13 6.42 12.77
N LEU A 334 -2.61 6.26 14.01
CA LEU A 334 -3.47 5.14 14.39
C LEU A 334 -4.78 5.13 13.58
N ARG A 335 -5.42 6.30 13.41
CA ARG A 335 -6.62 6.44 12.57
C ARG A 335 -6.33 6.11 11.10
N ALA A 336 -5.22 6.59 10.56
CA ALA A 336 -4.81 6.28 9.19
C ALA A 336 -4.55 4.79 9.01
N SER A 337 -3.91 4.15 9.99
CA SER A 337 -3.66 2.70 9.99
C SER A 337 -4.95 1.89 10.05
N ASP A 338 -5.93 2.29 10.86
CA ASP A 338 -7.25 1.64 10.91
C ASP A 338 -7.99 1.75 9.57
N VAL A 339 -7.99 2.95 8.96
CA VAL A 339 -8.59 3.17 7.64
C VAL A 339 -7.90 2.33 6.57
N ALA A 340 -6.57 2.29 6.57
CA ALA A 340 -5.79 1.45 5.65
C ALA A 340 -6.09 -0.04 5.85
N GLY A 341 -6.19 -0.50 7.10
CA GLY A 341 -6.55 -1.88 7.44
C GLY A 341 -7.94 -2.26 6.95
N ARG A 342 -8.94 -1.38 7.15
CA ARG A 342 -10.30 -1.60 6.64
C ARG A 342 -10.33 -1.65 5.12
N ARG A 343 -9.68 -0.70 4.43
CA ARG A 343 -9.60 -0.70 2.96
C ARG A 343 -8.89 -1.93 2.40
N ALA A 344 -7.82 -2.38 3.05
CA ALA A 344 -7.12 -3.61 2.65
C ALA A 344 -8.01 -4.84 2.79
N LYS A 345 -8.84 -4.90 3.85
CA LYS A 345 -9.81 -5.99 4.04
C LYS A 345 -10.91 -5.95 2.97
N GLU A 346 -11.49 -4.78 2.71
CA GLU A 346 -12.49 -4.57 1.67
C GLU A 346 -11.96 -4.95 0.28
N LEU A 347 -10.71 -4.56 -0.04
CA LEU A 347 -10.08 -4.90 -1.31
C LEU A 347 -9.90 -6.42 -1.46
N ARG A 348 -9.38 -7.11 -0.43
CA ARG A 348 -9.25 -8.58 -0.44
C ARG A 348 -10.59 -9.28 -0.61
N GLU A 349 -11.63 -8.81 0.07
CA GLU A 349 -12.98 -9.37 -0.08
C GLU A 349 -13.54 -9.15 -1.48
N ASN A 350 -13.33 -7.96 -2.06
CA ASN A 350 -13.78 -7.63 -3.41
C ASN A 350 -12.99 -8.40 -4.48
N GLU A 351 -11.68 -8.55 -4.34
CA GLU A 351 -10.85 -9.39 -5.20
C GLU A 351 -11.30 -10.85 -5.14
N GLY A 352 -11.59 -11.37 -3.94
CA GLY A 352 -12.13 -12.73 -3.77
C GLY A 352 -13.52 -12.91 -4.39
N LYS A 353 -14.38 -11.88 -4.36
CA LYS A 353 -15.68 -11.89 -5.07
C LYS A 353 -15.50 -11.82 -6.59
N ALA A 354 -14.63 -10.94 -7.07
CA ALA A 354 -14.36 -10.77 -8.51
C ALA A 354 -13.73 -12.02 -9.12
N ARG A 355 -12.78 -12.67 -8.42
CA ARG A 355 -12.15 -13.91 -8.86
C ARG A 355 -13.15 -15.06 -8.96
N ARG A 356 -14.02 -15.23 -7.95
CA ARG A 356 -15.11 -16.22 -8.00
C ARG A 356 -16.12 -15.93 -9.11
N HIS A 357 -16.49 -14.66 -9.31
CA HIS A 357 -17.40 -14.28 -10.39
C HIS A 357 -16.80 -14.54 -11.78
N GLY A 358 -15.53 -14.16 -11.99
CA GLY A 358 -14.82 -14.44 -13.24
C GLY A 358 -14.75 -15.93 -13.55
N PHE A 359 -14.53 -16.75 -12.54
CA PHE A 359 -14.57 -18.20 -12.68
C PHE A 359 -15.94 -18.75 -13.02
N LEU A 360 -17.01 -18.31 -12.37
CA LEU A 360 -18.35 -18.79 -12.71
C LEU A 360 -18.71 -18.46 -14.17
N MET A 361 -18.23 -17.33 -14.71
CA MET A 361 -18.41 -17.02 -16.13
C MET A 361 -17.60 -17.96 -17.03
N ALA A 362 -16.32 -18.19 -16.74
CA ALA A 362 -15.48 -19.12 -17.49
C ALA A 362 -15.99 -20.57 -17.42
N ALA A 363 -16.42 -21.01 -16.22
CA ALA A 363 -17.02 -22.32 -16.00
C ALA A 363 -18.31 -22.50 -16.81
N ASN A 364 -19.15 -21.46 -16.90
CA ASN A 364 -20.36 -21.50 -17.73
C ASN A 364 -20.04 -21.68 -19.21
N GLU A 365 -19.00 -20.99 -19.72
CA GLU A 365 -18.52 -21.16 -21.10
C GLU A 365 -18.02 -22.60 -21.36
N ILE A 366 -17.22 -23.15 -20.44
CA ILE A 366 -16.73 -24.53 -20.56
C ILE A 366 -17.89 -25.54 -20.48
N LEU A 367 -18.87 -25.33 -19.60
CA LEU A 367 -20.07 -26.19 -19.52
C LEU A 367 -20.92 -26.14 -20.80
N GLN A 368 -21.01 -24.98 -21.45
CA GLN A 368 -21.68 -24.83 -22.74
C GLN A 368 -20.95 -25.63 -23.83
N ASP A 369 -19.62 -25.56 -23.88
CA ASP A 369 -18.79 -26.34 -24.81
C ASP A 369 -18.94 -27.85 -24.56
N LEU A 370 -18.90 -28.27 -23.30
CA LEU A 370 -19.13 -29.67 -22.90
C LEU A 370 -20.51 -30.13 -23.33
N GLY A 371 -21.55 -29.32 -23.13
CA GLY A 371 -22.90 -29.63 -23.59
C GLY A 371 -22.98 -29.79 -25.11
N SER A 372 -22.33 -28.92 -25.87
CA SER A 372 -22.26 -28.98 -27.34
C SER A 372 -21.56 -30.26 -27.84
N LEU A 373 -20.40 -30.56 -27.27
CA LEU A 373 -19.67 -31.81 -27.53
C LEU A 373 -20.51 -33.03 -27.17
N GLY A 374 -21.29 -32.94 -26.09
CA GLY A 374 -22.29 -33.93 -25.68
C GLY A 374 -23.32 -34.24 -26.76
N VAL A 375 -23.90 -33.19 -27.35
CA VAL A 375 -24.87 -33.29 -28.45
C VAL A 375 -24.22 -33.93 -29.68
N ASP A 376 -23.01 -33.52 -30.03
CA ASP A 376 -22.28 -34.06 -31.18
C ASP A 376 -21.94 -35.55 -31.01
N MET A 377 -21.53 -35.96 -29.81
CA MET A 377 -21.31 -37.36 -29.47
C MET A 377 -22.59 -38.19 -29.55
N ALA A 378 -23.71 -37.69 -29.02
CA ALA A 378 -25.00 -38.39 -29.09
C ALA A 378 -25.43 -38.64 -30.54
N ARG A 379 -25.22 -37.65 -31.44
CA ARG A 379 -25.51 -37.79 -32.87
C ARG A 379 -24.67 -38.86 -33.55
N VAL A 380 -23.36 -38.90 -33.28
CA VAL A 380 -22.44 -39.88 -33.90
C VAL A 380 -22.68 -41.30 -33.39
N LEU A 381 -23.18 -41.43 -32.16
CA LEU A 381 -23.60 -42.70 -31.59
C LEU A 381 -24.99 -43.14 -32.05
N GLU A 382 -25.61 -42.40 -32.99
CA GLU A 382 -26.97 -42.63 -33.50
C GLU A 382 -28.00 -42.66 -32.37
N HIS A 383 -27.72 -41.96 -31.27
CA HIS A 383 -28.63 -41.86 -30.13
C HIS A 383 -29.60 -40.70 -30.38
N PRO A 384 -30.90 -40.98 -30.62
CA PRO A 384 -31.86 -39.91 -30.85
C PRO A 384 -31.98 -39.04 -29.60
N VAL A 385 -31.75 -37.73 -29.77
CA VAL A 385 -31.91 -36.75 -28.70
C VAL A 385 -33.36 -36.24 -28.71
N PRO A 386 -34.14 -36.44 -27.63
CA PRO A 386 -35.53 -35.99 -27.58
C PRO A 386 -35.66 -34.47 -27.71
N GLU A 387 -36.72 -34.00 -28.37
CA GLU A 387 -36.99 -32.56 -28.50
C GLU A 387 -37.06 -31.83 -27.15
N ARG A 388 -37.55 -32.50 -26.10
CA ARG A 388 -37.58 -31.95 -24.73
C ARG A 388 -36.18 -31.62 -24.19
N ALA A 389 -35.21 -32.51 -24.45
CA ALA A 389 -33.84 -32.34 -23.99
C ALA A 389 -33.13 -31.25 -24.80
N MET A 390 -33.37 -31.21 -26.11
CA MET A 390 -32.86 -30.16 -26.98
C MET A 390 -33.42 -28.77 -26.63
N ARG A 391 -34.71 -28.69 -26.26
CA ARG A 391 -35.34 -27.43 -25.82
C ARG A 391 -34.75 -26.93 -24.50
N ALA A 392 -34.56 -27.82 -23.52
CA ALA A 392 -33.93 -27.48 -22.25
C ALA A 392 -32.47 -27.03 -22.42
N TYR A 393 -31.73 -27.66 -23.33
CA TYR A 393 -30.37 -27.26 -23.69
C TYR A 393 -30.29 -25.85 -24.27
N VAL A 394 -31.16 -25.51 -25.22
CA VAL A 394 -31.25 -24.14 -25.79
C VAL A 394 -31.68 -23.10 -24.75
N GLN A 395 -32.39 -23.51 -23.70
CA GLN A 395 -32.81 -22.66 -22.58
C GLN A 395 -31.74 -22.52 -21.47
N GLY A 396 -30.56 -23.15 -21.63
CA GLY A 396 -29.42 -23.00 -20.72
C GLY A 396 -29.14 -24.19 -19.79
N ASP A 397 -29.95 -25.26 -19.82
CA ASP A 397 -29.58 -26.53 -19.15
C ASP A 397 -28.63 -27.33 -20.05
N HIS A 398 -27.35 -26.96 -20.05
CA HIS A 398 -26.31 -27.61 -20.86
C HIS A 398 -26.11 -29.10 -20.54
N GLY A 399 -26.64 -29.57 -19.40
CA GLY A 399 -26.64 -30.98 -19.01
C GLY A 399 -27.85 -31.78 -19.51
N ALA A 400 -28.90 -31.13 -20.04
CA ALA A 400 -30.17 -31.81 -20.36
C ALA A 400 -30.03 -32.94 -21.40
N VAL A 401 -29.21 -32.73 -22.44
CA VAL A 401 -28.94 -33.75 -23.47
C VAL A 401 -28.09 -34.88 -22.92
N LEU A 402 -27.11 -34.54 -22.08
CA LEU A 402 -26.24 -35.49 -21.42
C LEU A 402 -27.01 -36.39 -20.45
N ARG A 403 -27.93 -35.81 -19.68
CA ARG A 403 -28.80 -36.54 -18.74
C ARG A 403 -29.65 -37.58 -19.45
N ASP A 404 -30.19 -37.24 -20.62
CA ASP A 404 -30.99 -38.16 -21.42
C ASP A 404 -30.13 -39.28 -22.04
N PHE A 405 -28.99 -38.92 -22.60
CA PHE A 405 -28.00 -39.85 -23.13
C PHE A 405 -27.48 -40.83 -22.05
N LEU A 406 -27.14 -40.33 -20.86
CA LEU A 406 -26.70 -41.14 -19.72
C LEU A 406 -27.83 -42.01 -19.15
N GLY A 407 -29.08 -41.55 -19.20
CA GLY A 407 -30.24 -42.33 -18.75
C GLY A 407 -30.58 -43.50 -19.68
N ALA A 408 -30.23 -43.40 -20.96
CA ALA A 408 -30.42 -44.45 -21.95
C ALA A 408 -29.18 -45.34 -22.16
N ALA A 409 -28.02 -44.93 -21.62
CA ALA A 409 -26.80 -45.73 -21.62
C ALA A 409 -26.95 -46.96 -20.71
N ASP A 410 -26.93 -48.16 -21.30
CA ASP A 410 -26.96 -49.44 -20.59
C ASP A 410 -25.54 -49.96 -20.27
N ALA A 411 -25.44 -51.14 -19.65
CA ALA A 411 -24.16 -51.79 -19.33
C ALA A 411 -23.27 -52.10 -20.57
N ARG A 412 -23.79 -51.92 -21.80
CA ARG A 412 -23.04 -52.11 -23.05
C ARG A 412 -22.50 -50.79 -23.62
N ALA A 413 -22.87 -49.64 -23.06
CA ALA A 413 -22.43 -48.32 -23.50
C ALA A 413 -20.90 -48.19 -23.49
N ASP A 414 -20.21 -48.67 -22.44
CA ASP A 414 -18.75 -48.61 -22.35
C ASP A 414 -18.06 -49.34 -23.52
N GLY A 415 -18.57 -50.52 -23.89
CA GLY A 415 -18.05 -51.31 -25.02
C GLY A 415 -18.32 -50.65 -26.37
N LEU A 416 -19.50 -50.04 -26.55
CA LEU A 416 -19.85 -49.29 -27.75
C LEU A 416 -18.99 -48.03 -27.89
N ILE A 417 -18.83 -47.25 -26.81
CA ILE A 417 -17.98 -46.05 -26.76
C ILE A 417 -16.55 -46.42 -27.12
N ARG A 418 -15.99 -47.47 -26.51
CA ARG A 418 -14.62 -47.93 -26.81
C ARG A 418 -14.47 -48.31 -28.29
N LYS A 419 -15.38 -49.14 -28.81
CA LYS A 419 -15.37 -49.57 -30.21
C LYS A 419 -15.49 -48.36 -31.16
N LYS A 420 -16.39 -47.41 -30.88
CA LYS A 420 -16.56 -46.19 -31.69
C LYS A 420 -15.35 -45.28 -31.59
N TYR A 421 -14.75 -45.12 -30.42
CA TYR A 421 -13.52 -44.33 -30.24
C TYR A 421 -12.33 -44.90 -31.05
N GLU A 422 -12.22 -46.22 -31.15
CA GLU A 422 -11.20 -46.89 -31.96
C GLU A 422 -11.45 -46.75 -33.48
N GLN A 423 -12.71 -46.83 -33.91
CA GLN A 423 -13.09 -46.94 -35.32
C GLN A 423 -13.43 -45.60 -35.99
N ASP A 424 -13.91 -44.62 -35.23
CA ASP A 424 -14.40 -43.34 -35.72
C ASP A 424 -13.51 -42.18 -35.22
N ARG A 425 -12.77 -41.57 -36.15
CA ARG A 425 -11.86 -40.46 -35.85
C ARG A 425 -12.60 -39.20 -35.40
N ILE A 426 -13.82 -38.97 -35.87
CA ILE A 426 -14.63 -37.80 -35.51
C ILE A 426 -15.10 -37.97 -34.06
N PHE A 427 -15.66 -39.13 -33.73
CA PHE A 427 -16.07 -39.44 -32.35
C PHE A 427 -14.90 -39.32 -31.37
N ARG A 428 -13.73 -39.86 -31.72
CA ARG A 428 -12.50 -39.72 -30.94
C ARG A 428 -12.17 -38.26 -30.64
N GLY A 429 -12.22 -37.40 -31.65
CA GLY A 429 -11.94 -35.97 -31.50
C GLY A 429 -12.96 -35.22 -30.64
N TYR A 430 -14.23 -35.67 -30.59
CA TYR A 430 -15.20 -35.12 -29.64
C TYR A 430 -14.90 -35.57 -28.21
N VAL A 431 -14.60 -36.85 -28.00
CA VAL A 431 -14.27 -37.40 -26.68
C VAL A 431 -13.00 -36.77 -26.10
N ASP A 432 -11.92 -36.67 -26.87
CA ASP A 432 -10.67 -36.08 -26.37
C ASP A 432 -10.83 -34.60 -26.00
N ARG A 433 -11.58 -33.83 -26.80
CA ARG A 433 -11.91 -32.43 -26.47
C ARG A 433 -12.81 -32.32 -25.25
N TYR A 434 -13.75 -33.24 -25.08
CA TYR A 434 -14.63 -33.28 -23.91
C TYR A 434 -13.83 -33.51 -22.63
N LEU A 435 -12.93 -34.51 -22.63
CA LEU A 435 -12.07 -34.79 -21.49
C LEU A 435 -11.16 -33.60 -21.17
N ALA A 436 -10.50 -33.02 -22.18
CA ALA A 436 -9.62 -31.87 -21.98
C ALA A 436 -10.36 -30.63 -21.44
N ARG A 437 -11.54 -30.30 -21.96
CA ARG A 437 -12.37 -29.20 -21.46
C ARG A 437 -12.85 -29.44 -20.03
N PHE A 438 -13.17 -30.68 -19.67
CA PHE A 438 -13.58 -31.00 -18.31
C PHE A 438 -12.39 -30.92 -17.33
N ASP A 439 -11.21 -31.38 -17.73
CA ASP A 439 -9.98 -31.23 -16.93
C ASP A 439 -9.64 -29.75 -16.70
N GLU A 440 -9.84 -28.88 -17.71
CA GLU A 440 -9.71 -27.42 -17.59
C GLU A 440 -10.70 -26.84 -16.58
N LEU A 441 -11.96 -27.30 -16.59
CA LEU A 441 -12.98 -26.89 -15.62
C LEU A 441 -12.61 -27.25 -14.18
N ILE A 442 -12.09 -28.46 -13.96
CA ILE A 442 -11.66 -28.92 -12.63
C ILE A 442 -10.40 -28.18 -12.18
N GLY A 443 -9.42 -27.98 -13.07
CA GLY A 443 -8.23 -27.19 -12.76
C GLY A 443 -8.57 -25.75 -12.36
N ALA A 444 -9.48 -25.11 -13.09
CA ALA A 444 -9.96 -23.77 -12.75
C ALA A 444 -10.76 -23.73 -11.43
N ALA A 445 -11.46 -24.81 -11.08
CA ALA A 445 -12.20 -24.92 -9.82
C ALA A 445 -11.24 -25.06 -8.62
N ASP A 446 -10.22 -25.90 -8.74
CA ASP A 446 -9.21 -26.14 -7.69
C ASP A 446 -8.38 -24.89 -7.39
N GLU A 447 -8.15 -24.01 -8.38
CA GLU A 447 -7.42 -22.74 -8.17
C GLU A 447 -8.17 -21.70 -7.30
N ILE A 448 -9.49 -21.86 -7.16
CA ILE A 448 -10.36 -20.84 -6.58
C ILE A 448 -10.98 -21.31 -5.26
N ASP A 449 -11.13 -22.62 -5.09
CA ASP A 449 -11.78 -23.21 -3.93
C ASP A 449 -10.90 -24.26 -3.26
N THR A 450 -10.23 -23.83 -2.19
CA THR A 450 -9.39 -24.68 -1.33
C THR A 450 -10.13 -25.82 -0.63
N GLU A 451 -11.47 -25.78 -0.55
CA GLU A 451 -12.28 -26.85 0.06
C GLU A 451 -12.82 -27.85 -0.99
N ASN A 452 -12.43 -27.71 -2.26
CA ASN A 452 -12.83 -28.57 -3.40
C ASN A 452 -14.35 -28.74 -3.57
N MET A 453 -15.17 -27.79 -3.11
CA MET A 453 -16.63 -27.87 -3.24
C MET A 453 -17.07 -27.76 -4.70
N PHE A 454 -16.47 -26.86 -5.49
CA PHE A 454 -16.81 -26.73 -6.91
C PHE A 454 -16.44 -27.98 -7.71
N SER A 455 -15.25 -28.54 -7.48
CA SER A 455 -14.79 -29.77 -8.14
C SER A 455 -15.73 -30.95 -7.85
N ALA A 456 -16.20 -31.08 -6.61
CA ALA A 456 -17.21 -32.09 -6.23
C ALA A 456 -18.57 -31.87 -6.92
N VAL A 457 -19.03 -30.62 -7.02
CA VAL A 457 -20.29 -30.27 -7.71
C VAL A 457 -20.20 -30.58 -9.20
N PHE A 458 -19.09 -30.26 -9.87
CA PHE A 458 -18.93 -30.55 -11.30
C PHE A 458 -18.77 -32.04 -11.57
N LEU A 459 -18.04 -32.80 -10.75
CA LEU A 459 -17.90 -34.25 -10.90
C LEU A 459 -19.23 -35.01 -10.73
N THR A 460 -20.12 -34.51 -9.85
CA THR A 460 -21.44 -35.13 -9.62
C THR A 460 -22.53 -34.68 -10.60
N SER A 461 -22.25 -33.66 -11.41
CA SER A 461 -23.14 -33.18 -12.47
C SER A 461 -23.25 -34.15 -13.64
N ASP A 462 -24.21 -33.91 -14.56
CA ASP A 462 -24.36 -34.77 -15.74
C ASP A 462 -23.21 -34.63 -16.74
N THR A 463 -22.50 -33.49 -16.75
CA THR A 463 -21.24 -33.36 -17.49
C THR A 463 -20.13 -34.18 -16.85
N GLY A 464 -20.00 -34.14 -15.52
CA GLY A 464 -19.03 -34.97 -14.78
C GLY A 464 -19.27 -36.46 -14.91
N LYS A 465 -20.53 -36.91 -14.87
CA LYS A 465 -20.88 -38.32 -15.08
C LYS A 465 -20.48 -38.82 -16.46
N LEU A 466 -20.68 -38.01 -17.51
CA LEU A 466 -20.23 -38.38 -18.85
C LEU A 466 -18.70 -38.42 -18.92
N TYR A 467 -18.00 -37.44 -18.31
CA TYR A 467 -16.54 -37.47 -18.19
C TYR A 467 -16.04 -38.78 -17.56
N LEU A 468 -16.64 -39.18 -16.43
CA LEU A 468 -16.30 -40.42 -15.74
C LEU A 468 -16.61 -41.66 -16.60
N MET A 469 -17.76 -41.69 -17.28
CA MET A 469 -18.14 -42.79 -18.16
C MET A 469 -17.19 -42.93 -19.35
N LEU A 470 -16.80 -41.82 -19.99
CA LEU A 470 -15.83 -41.80 -21.08
C LEU A 470 -14.46 -42.26 -20.59
N GLY A 471 -13.98 -41.72 -19.46
CA GLY A 471 -12.70 -42.12 -18.88
C GLY A 471 -12.66 -43.60 -18.50
N ARG A 472 -13.75 -44.14 -17.93
CA ARG A 472 -13.89 -45.58 -17.63
C ARG A 472 -13.94 -46.43 -18.89
N ALA A 473 -14.74 -46.05 -19.88
CA ALA A 473 -14.84 -46.77 -21.16
C ALA A 473 -13.47 -46.85 -21.87
N LEU A 474 -12.64 -45.82 -21.73
CA LEU A 474 -11.29 -45.76 -22.29
C LEU A 474 -10.18 -46.34 -21.39
N GLY A 475 -10.51 -46.80 -20.17
CA GLY A 475 -9.53 -47.33 -19.23
C GLY A 475 -8.57 -46.28 -18.63
N ARG A 476 -8.95 -45.00 -18.66
CA ARG A 476 -8.20 -43.87 -18.10
C ARG A 476 -8.52 -43.59 -16.64
N LEU A 477 -9.66 -44.07 -16.15
CA LEU A 477 -10.10 -43.99 -14.75
C LEU A 477 -10.41 -45.42 -14.29
N SER A 478 -9.67 -45.92 -13.30
CA SER A 478 -9.83 -47.27 -12.73
C SER A 478 -10.78 -47.30 -11.57
#